data_AF-A0A7W7PUH7-F1
#
_entry.id   AF-A0A7W7PUH7-F1
#
_cell.length_a   1.000
_cell.length_b   1.000
_cell.length_c   1.000
_cell.angle_alpha   90.00
_cell.angle_beta   90.00
_cell.angle_gamma   90.00
#
_symmetry.space_group_name_H-M   'P 1'
#
loop_
_entity.id
_entity.type
_entity.pdbx_description
1 polymer ?
#
loop_
_entity_poly.entity_id
_entity_poly.type
_entity_poly.pdbx_seq_one_letter_code
_entity_poly.pdbx_strand_id
1 'polypeptide(L)' 'MRGAHSVADCAVARIVRVGGQRIVFGEVVRPTVFGDAPPLPYGRRRFASRPPDAG' A
#
# COMPACT_ATOMS: atom_id res chain seq x y z
N MET A 1 -6.61 -6.89 -9.73
CA MET A 1 -7.29 -6.27 -8.58
C MET A 1 -8.02 -5.02 -9.10
N ARG A 2 -9.31 -4.84 -8.80
CA ARG A 2 -10.06 -3.66 -9.26
C ARG A 2 -9.93 -2.54 -8.21
N GLY A 3 -9.49 -1.35 -8.61
CA GLY A 3 -9.38 -0.16 -7.73
C GLY A 3 -8.04 0.05 -7.02
N ALA A 4 -7.01 -0.76 -7.30
CA ALA A 4 -5.67 -0.52 -6.79
C ALA A 4 -4.93 0.53 -7.64
N HIS A 5 -4.24 1.48 -7.01
CA HIS A 5 -3.33 2.42 -7.69
C HIS A 5 -2.10 1.69 -8.25
N SER A 6 -1.55 0.75 -7.47
CA SER A 6 -0.42 -0.10 -7.85
C SER A 6 -0.49 -1.43 -7.12
N VAL A 7 0.21 -2.43 -7.66
CA VAL A 7 0.41 -3.76 -7.05
C VAL A 7 1.90 -4.06 -7.07
N ALA A 8 2.41 -4.65 -5.99
CA ALA A 8 3.78 -5.14 -5.90
C ALA A 8 3.75 -6.63 -5.61
N ASP A 9 4.36 -7.42 -6.50
CA ASP A 9 4.65 -8.82 -6.25
C ASP A 9 5.96 -8.89 -5.45
N CYS A 10 5.93 -9.54 -4.29
CA CYS A 10 7.07 -9.58 -3.38
C CYS A 10 7.46 -11.02 -2.99
N ALA A 11 8.77 -11.28 -2.90
CA ALA A 11 9.29 -12.47 -2.23
C ALA A 11 9.47 -12.16 -0.74
N VAL A 12 8.99 -13.04 0.15
CA VAL A 12 9.14 -12.83 1.60
C VAL A 12 10.58 -13.13 2.02
N ALA A 13 11.27 -12.13 2.56
CA ALA A 13 12.65 -12.25 3.03
C ALA A 13 12.73 -12.55 4.53
N ARG A 14 11.83 -11.98 5.35
CA ARG A 14 11.82 -12.20 6.81
C ARG A 14 10.44 -11.98 7.41
N ILE A 15 10.11 -12.71 8.48
CA ILE A 15 8.94 -12.45 9.31
C ILE A 15 9.39 -12.32 10.77
N VAL A 16 8.96 -11.26 11.44
CA VAL A 16 9.27 -10.98 12.86
C VAL A 16 7.98 -10.79 13.64
N ARG A 17 7.94 -11.28 14.88
CA ARG A 17 6.84 -10.99 15.82
C ARG A 17 7.19 -9.76 16.66
N VAL A 18 6.29 -8.79 16.71
CA VAL A 18 6.38 -7.60 17.56
C VAL A 18 5.05 -7.43 18.28
N GLY A 19 5.04 -7.68 19.60
CA GLY A 19 3.79 -7.79 20.36
C GLY A 19 2.85 -8.84 19.76
N GLY A 20 1.58 -8.48 19.57
CA GLY A 20 0.57 -9.32 18.92
C GLY A 20 0.58 -9.31 17.39
N GLN A 21 1.56 -8.66 16.77
CA GLN A 21 1.62 -8.45 15.31
C GLN A 21 2.76 -9.23 14.66
N ARG A 22 2.60 -9.55 13.37
CA ARG A 22 3.66 -10.08 12.51
C ARG A 22 4.08 -9.01 11.52
N ILE A 23 5.35 -8.65 11.55
CA ILE A 23 5.98 -7.76 10.58
C ILE A 23 6.60 -8.62 9.49
N VAL A 24 6.23 -8.38 8.24
CA VAL A 24 6.72 -9.12 7.07
C VAL A 24 7.59 -8.19 6.25
N PHE A 25 8.84 -8.60 6.05
CA PHE A 25 9.81 -7.94 5.17
C PHE A 25 9.85 -8.73 3.86
N GLY A 26 9.69 -8.05 2.74
CA GLY A 26 9.73 -8.67 1.42
C GLY A 26 10.49 -7.81 0.42
N GLU A 27 11.05 -8.47 -0.58
CA GLU A 27 11.73 -7.87 -1.72
C GLU A 27 10.73 -7.73 -2.87
N VAL A 28 10.62 -6.54 -3.45
CA VAL A 28 9.73 -6.30 -4.59
C VAL A 28 10.35 -6.92 -5.84
N VAL A 29 9.68 -7.91 -6.41
CA VAL A 29 10.10 -8.63 -7.62
C VAL A 29 9.52 -7.97 -8.86
N ARG A 30 8.26 -7.51 -8.79
CA ARG A 30 7.59 -6.83 -9.91
C ARG A 30 6.57 -5.79 -9.40
N PRO A 31 6.74 -4.51 -9.73
CA PRO A 31 5.69 -3.51 -9.56
C PRO A 31 4.80 -3.45 -10.81
N THR A 32 3.50 -3.24 -10.61
CA THR A 32 2.52 -2.89 -11.65
C THR A 32 1.79 -1.62 -11.25
N VAL A 33 1.73 -0.63 -12.14
CA VAL A 33 1.03 0.65 -11.93
C VAL A 33 -0.17 0.71 -12.88
N PHE A 34 -1.37 0.99 -12.34
CA PHE A 34 -2.62 0.92 -13.10
C PHE A 34 -3.13 2.29 -13.60
N GLY A 35 -2.56 3.40 -13.14
CA GLY A 35 -2.87 4.76 -13.59
C GLY A 35 -2.98 5.78 -12.45
N ASP A 36 -3.30 7.03 -12.79
CA ASP A 36 -3.33 8.20 -11.88
C ASP A 36 -4.59 8.29 -10.99
N ALA A 37 -5.31 7.18 -10.78
CA ALA A 37 -6.43 7.18 -9.86
C ALA A 37 -5.93 7.59 -8.47
N PRO A 38 -6.44 8.67 -7.86
CA PRO A 38 -5.87 9.19 -6.63
C PRO A 38 -5.92 8.12 -5.52
N PRO A 39 -4.87 8.00 -4.68
CA PRO A 39 -4.87 7.05 -3.58
C PRO A 39 -6.03 7.36 -2.63
N LEU A 40 -6.59 6.32 -2.00
CA LEU A 40 -7.67 6.42 -1.03
C LEU A 40 -7.11 6.53 0.40
N PRO A 41 -6.94 7.73 0.97
CA PRO A 41 -6.48 7.88 2.34
C PRO A 41 -7.50 7.35 3.36
N TYR A 42 -6.97 6.82 4.46
CA TYR A 42 -7.73 6.41 5.63
C TYR A 42 -7.18 7.08 6.88
N GLY A 43 -8.04 7.76 7.63
CA GLY A 43 -7.68 8.47 8.85
C GLY A 43 -8.91 8.85 9.66
N ARG A 44 -8.77 9.07 10.98
CA ARG A 44 -9.91 9.37 11.89
C ARG A 44 -11.08 8.38 11.73
N ARG A 45 -10.78 7.11 11.46
CA ARG A 45 -11.74 6.03 11.18
C ARG A 45 -12.64 6.27 9.97
N ARG A 46 -12.17 7.01 8.96
CA ARG A 46 -12.91 7.34 7.74
C ARG A 46 -12.02 7.28 6.51
N PHE A 47 -12.61 6.88 5.38
CA PHE A 47 -12.01 7.09 4.06
C PHE A 47 -12.24 8.54 3.63
N ALA A 48 -11.28 9.09 2.89
CA ALA A 48 -11.38 10.42 2.30
C ALA A 48 -10.83 10.38 0.87
N SER A 49 -11.15 11.40 0.08
CA SER A 49 -10.39 11.71 -1.14
C SER A 49 -9.13 12.48 -0.76
N ARG A 50 -8.03 12.23 -1.47
CA ARG A 50 -6.82 13.06 -1.32
C ARG A 50 -7.14 14.51 -1.77
N PRO A 51 -6.74 15.55 -1.01
CA PRO A 51 -6.79 16.92 -1.50
C PRO A 51 -5.92 17.08 -2.76
N PRO A 52 -6.25 17.98 -3.71
CA PRO A 52 -5.34 18.29 -4.80
C PRO A 52 -3.99 18.75 -4.22
N ASP A 53 -2.89 18.38 -4.88
CA ASP A 53 -1.56 18.83 -4.46
C ASP A 53 -1.54 20.38 -4.48
N ALA A 54 -1.05 20.98 -3.40
CA ALA A 54 -0.87 22.44 -3.35
C ALA A 54 0.31 22.79 -4.28
N GLY A 55 -0.03 23.33 -5.45
CA GLY A 55 0.94 23.85 -6.42
C GLY A 55 1.67 25.10 -5.92
#